data_AF-A0AAD5UHC8-F1
#
_entry.id   AF-A0AAD5UHC8-F1
#
_cell.length_a   1.000
_cell.length_b   1.000
_cell.length_c   1.000
_cell.angle_alpha   90.00
_cell.angle_beta   90.00
_cell.angle_gamma   90.00
#
_symmetry.space_group_name_H-M   'P 1'
#
loop_
_entity.id
_entity.type
_entity.pdbx_description
1 polymer ?
#
loop_
_entity_poly.entity_id
_entity_poly.type
_entity_poly.pdbx_seq_one_letter_code
_entity_poly.pdbx_strand_id
1 'polypeptide(L)' 'MYNHLYVDISQCDYLVDTIPAETSVEDPVEPFYGKRKEWKKLYCQPFLDAGKTKFPARAFYFGGEKVWLDYCLYVKNR' A
#
# COMPACT_ATOMS: atom_id res chain seq x y z
N MET A 1 10.85 11.62 25.39
CA MET A 1 9.82 11.80 24.33
C MET A 1 10.40 11.20 23.06
N TYR A 2 9.88 10.07 22.61
CA TYR A 2 10.41 9.35 21.44
C TYR A 2 10.07 10.14 20.17
N ASN A 3 11.07 10.69 19.49
CA ASN A 3 10.91 11.56 18.32
C ASN A 3 11.35 10.86 17.02
N HIS A 4 10.66 9.78 16.64
CA HIS A 4 10.86 9.11 15.35
C HIS A 4 9.51 8.58 14.84
N LEU A 5 8.77 9.39 14.07
CA LEU A 5 7.50 8.93 13.46
C LEU A 5 7.63 8.51 12.00
N TYR A 6 8.69 8.94 11.30
CA TYR A 6 8.95 8.58 9.90
C TYR A 6 10.46 8.40 9.68
N VAL A 7 10.81 7.49 8.76
CA VAL A 7 12.19 7.23 8.33
C VAL A 7 12.40 7.94 6.99
N ASP A 8 13.60 8.50 6.77
CA ASP A 8 13.95 9.02 5.46
C ASP A 8 14.07 7.86 4.45
N ILE A 9 13.22 7.89 3.42
CA ILE A 9 13.16 6.89 2.37
C ILE A 9 14.51 6.69 1.64
N SER A 10 15.39 7.70 1.67
CA SER A 10 16.73 7.62 1.09
C SER A 10 17.59 6.54 1.76
N GLN A 11 17.31 6.23 3.03
CA GLN A 11 18.03 5.27 3.88
C GLN A 11 17.57 3.82 3.69
N CYS A 12 16.47 3.59 2.96
CA CYS A 12 15.87 2.28 2.80
C CYS A 12 16.41 1.54 1.55
N ASP A 13 16.71 0.25 1.69
CA ASP A 13 16.98 -0.66 0.56
C ASP A 13 15.71 -1.39 0.08
N TYR A 14 14.75 -1.57 1.00
CA TYR A 14 13.47 -2.23 0.76
C TYR A 14 12.33 -1.34 1.21
N LEU A 15 11.19 -1.48 0.53
CA LEU A 15 9.96 -0.75 0.82
C LEU A 15 8.79 -1.72 0.69
N VAL A 16 7.83 -1.63 1.62
CA VAL A 16 6.50 -2.22 1.45
C VAL A 16 5.53 -1.08 1.25
N ASP A 17 4.78 -1.11 0.15
CA ASP A 17 3.82 -0.06 -0.19
C ASP A 17 2.52 -0.69 -0.68
N THR A 18 1.40 -0.13 -0.25
CA THR A 18 0.07 -0.44 -0.76
C THR A 18 -0.20 0.50 -1.91
N ILE A 19 -0.09 0.04 -3.15
CA ILE A 19 -0.45 0.90 -4.29
C ILE A 19 -1.98 1.01 -4.31
N PRO A 20 -2.54 2.19 -4.03
CA PRO A 20 -3.98 2.33 -4.06
C PRO A 20 -4.42 2.50 -5.52
N ALA A 21 -5.71 2.26 -5.77
CA ALA A 21 -6.31 2.29 -7.11
C ALA A 21 -5.91 3.56 -7.90
N GLU A 22 -5.87 3.48 -9.22
CA GLU A 22 -5.34 4.53 -10.12
C GLU A 22 -5.93 5.94 -9.85
N THR A 23 -7.11 6.02 -9.27
CA THR A 23 -7.83 7.27 -8.93
C THR A 23 -7.47 7.87 -7.56
N SER A 24 -6.51 7.30 -6.83
CA SER A 24 -6.18 7.74 -5.47
C SER A 24 -5.32 9.01 -5.48
N VAL A 25 -5.69 9.97 -4.64
CA VAL A 25 -4.94 11.21 -4.45
C VAL A 25 -3.68 10.92 -3.64
N GLU A 26 -2.55 11.48 -4.06
CA GLU A 26 -1.26 11.31 -3.38
C GLU A 26 -1.28 12.05 -2.03
N ASP A 27 -0.86 11.36 -0.96
CA ASP A 27 -0.73 11.95 0.36
C ASP A 27 0.63 12.66 0.48
N PRO A 28 0.69 13.92 0.96
CA PRO A 28 1.95 14.65 1.06
C PRO A 28 2.90 14.12 2.14
N VAL A 29 2.39 13.37 3.13
CA VAL A 29 3.16 12.72 4.20
C VAL A 29 3.51 11.28 3.83
N GLU A 30 2.60 10.57 3.17
CA GLU A 30 2.83 9.21 2.63
C GLU A 30 2.62 9.14 1.10
N PRO A 31 3.57 9.68 0.31
CA PRO A 31 3.56 9.54 -1.15
C PRO A 31 3.57 8.09 -1.61
N PHE A 32 3.15 7.85 -2.86
CA PHE A 32 3.20 6.51 -3.46
C PHE A 32 4.63 6.12 -3.89
N TYR A 33 5.50 5.90 -2.91
CA TYR A 33 6.91 5.60 -3.13
C TYR A 33 7.12 4.43 -4.10
N GLY A 34 6.30 3.39 -4.03
CA GLY A 34 6.37 2.22 -4.92
C GLY A 34 6.07 2.51 -6.40
N LYS A 35 5.50 3.68 -6.75
CA LYS A 35 5.30 4.11 -8.15
C LYS A 35 6.51 4.84 -8.73
N ARG A 36 7.49 5.21 -7.92
CA ARG A 36 8.66 5.95 -8.38
C ARG A 36 9.68 5.02 -9.06
N LYS A 37 10.47 5.56 -9.98
CA LYS A 37 11.35 4.77 -10.87
C LYS A 37 12.53 4.11 -10.15
N GLU A 38 12.90 4.64 -9.00
CA GLU A 38 13.96 4.10 -8.15
C GLU A 38 13.55 2.82 -7.41
N TRP A 39 12.28 2.40 -7.47
CA TRP A 39 11.79 1.18 -6.81
C TRP A 39 11.41 0.12 -7.82
N LYS A 40 11.96 -1.09 -7.65
CA LYS A 40 11.62 -2.28 -8.44
C LYS A 40 10.74 -3.22 -7.63
N LYS A 41 9.55 -3.51 -8.16
CA LYS A 41 8.62 -4.48 -7.57
C LYS A 41 9.22 -5.89 -7.56
N LEU A 42 9.23 -6.53 -6.40
CA LEU A 42 9.70 -7.91 -6.20
C LEU A 42 8.55 -8.90 -6.04
N TYR A 43 7.56 -8.55 -5.23
CA TYR A 43 6.46 -9.44 -4.88
C TYR A 43 5.24 -8.62 -4.49
N CYS A 44 4.03 -9.11 -4.81
CA CYS A 44 2.77 -8.51 -4.37
C CYS A 44 1.88 -9.59 -3.78
N GLN A 45 1.16 -9.20 -2.74
CA GLN A 45 0.16 -10.05 -2.09
C GLN A 45 -1.18 -9.31 -2.03
N PRO A 46 -2.27 -9.95 -2.50
CA PRO A 46 -3.60 -9.37 -2.40
C PRO A 46 -4.11 -9.40 -0.95
N PHE A 47 -4.83 -8.35 -0.58
CA PHE A 47 -5.53 -8.22 0.69
C PHE A 47 -6.89 -7.52 0.51
N LEU A 48 -7.82 -7.80 1.42
CA LEU A 48 -9.15 -7.20 1.36
C LEU A 48 -9.08 -5.74 1.80
N ASP A 49 -9.49 -4.82 0.92
CA ASP A 49 -9.72 -3.43 1.30
C ASP A 49 -11.03 -3.34 2.06
N ALA A 50 -10.94 -3.48 3.39
CA ALA A 50 -12.09 -3.40 4.27
C ALA A 50 -12.70 -1.99 4.32
N GLY A 51 -11.97 -0.94 3.94
CA GLY A 51 -12.49 0.43 3.87
C GLY A 51 -13.46 0.59 2.70
N LYS A 52 -13.15 -0.02 1.55
CA LYS A 52 -13.98 0.04 0.33
C LYS A 52 -14.96 -1.13 0.17
N THR A 53 -14.80 -2.21 0.94
CA THR A 53 -15.72 -3.36 0.92
C THR A 53 -17.01 -3.08 1.69
N LYS A 54 -18.18 -3.39 1.10
CA LYS A 54 -19.50 -3.19 1.73
C LYS A 54 -19.65 -4.00 3.03
N PHE A 55 -20.37 -3.44 4.01
CA PHE A 55 -20.53 -4.05 5.35
C PHE A 55 -20.98 -5.52 5.34
N PRO A 56 -22.00 -5.94 4.57
CA PRO A 56 -22.44 -7.35 4.59
C PRO A 56 -21.33 -8.32 4.16
N ALA A 57 -20.56 -7.95 3.13
CA ALA A 57 -19.44 -8.74 2.64
C ALA A 57 -18.28 -8.83 3.66
N ARG A 58 -18.16 -7.85 4.57
CA ARG A 58 -17.18 -7.87 5.69
C ARG A 58 -17.67 -8.69 6.88
N ALA A 59 -18.93 -8.49 7.28
CA ALA A 59 -19.48 -9.07 8.51
C ALA A 59 -19.80 -10.56 8.36
N PHE A 60 -20.25 -10.99 7.18
CA PHE A 60 -20.74 -12.35 6.99
C PHE A 60 -19.99 -13.14 5.90
N TYR A 61 -19.03 -12.52 5.23
CA TYR A 61 -18.25 -13.09 4.11
C TYR A 61 -19.08 -13.61 2.91
N PHE A 62 -20.41 -13.43 2.95
CA PHE A 62 -21.37 -13.72 1.89
C PHE A 62 -22.13 -12.44 1.52
N GLY A 63 -22.58 -12.33 0.27
CA GLY A 63 -23.45 -11.24 -0.18
C GLY A 63 -22.77 -9.87 -0.20
N GLY A 64 -22.40 -9.42 -1.39
CA GLY A 64 -21.80 -8.10 -1.60
C GLY A 64 -20.44 -8.16 -2.27
N GLU A 65 -20.04 -7.01 -2.83
CA GLU A 65 -18.80 -6.86 -3.59
C GLU A 65 -17.61 -6.68 -2.65
N LYS A 66 -16.60 -7.54 -2.81
CA LYS A 66 -15.31 -7.48 -2.11
C LYS A 66 -14.32 -6.70 -2.96
N VAL A 67 -13.74 -5.65 -2.38
CA VAL A 67 -12.70 -4.86 -3.04
C VAL A 67 -11.35 -5.36 -2.55
N TRP A 68 -10.47 -5.70 -3.48
CA TRP A 68 -9.12 -6.18 -3.18
C TRP A 68 -8.10 -5.14 -3.60
N LEU A 69 -7.01 -5.05 -2.83
CA LEU A 69 -5.81 -4.29 -3.14
C LEU A 69 -4.60 -5.20 -3.00
N ASP A 70 -3.45 -4.74 -3.49
CA ASP A 70 -2.17 -5.41 -3.28
C ASP A 70 -1.28 -4.56 -2.38
N TYR A 71 -0.60 -5.20 -1.43
CA TYR A 71 0.63 -4.63 -0.88
C TYR A 71 1.80 -5.31 -1.58
N CYS A 72 2.79 -4.52 -1.95
CA CYS A 72 3.93 -4.99 -2.72
C CYS A 72 5.24 -4.69 -1.99
N LEU A 73 6.15 -5.66 -2.03
CA LEU A 73 7.55 -5.49 -1.66
C LEU A 73 8.32 -4.95 -2.86
N TYR A 74 9.10 -3.90 -2.60
CA TYR A 74 10.00 -3.26 -3.55
C TYR A 74 11.44 -3.33 -3.05
N VAL A 75 12.38 -3.31 -3.99
CA VAL A 75 13.81 -3.10 -3.73
C VAL A 75 14.28 -1.88 -4.48
N LYS A 76 15.20 -1.12 -3.89
CA LYS A 76 15.79 0.05 -4.51
C LYS A 76 16.65 -0.35 -5.71
N ASN A 77 16.39 0.27 -6.86
CA ASN A 77 17.17 0.11 -8.08
C ASN A 77 18.44 0.95 -7.92
N ARG A 78 19.61 0.30 -7.94
CA ARG A 78 20.92 0.96 -7.83
C ARG A 78 21.39 1.49 -9.17
#